data_AF-A0A5N4C6U0-F1
#
_entry.id   AF-A0A5N4C6U0-F1
#
_cell.length_a   1.000
_cell.length_b   1.000
_cell.length_c   1.000
_cell.angle_alpha   90.00
_cell.angle_beta   90.00
_cell.angle_gamma   90.00
#
_symmetry.space_group_name_H-M   'P 1'
#
loop_
_entity.id
_entity.type
_entity.pdbx_description
1 polymer ?
#
loop_
_entity_poly.entity_id
_entity_poly.type
_entity_poly.pdbx_seq_one_letter_code
_entity_poly.pdbx_strand_id
1 'polypeptide(L)'
;MAAAVLPAWLALPPRAGTLRAFSTAVSPATRSPRSRLQRTSRNERPLRRKALPPRTEKMAVDQDWPSVYPVAAPFKPSAVPLPVRMGYPVKRGVPMAKEGNLELLKIPNFLHLTPVAIKKHCEALKDFCTEWPAALDSDEKCEKHFPIEIDTADYVSAGPSIRNPKARVVTLRVKLSSLNLDDHAKKKLIKLVGDRYCKTTDVLTIQTDRCPLKRQNYDYAMYLLTVLYHESWVSDCM
;
A
#
# COMPACT_ATOMS: atom_id res chain seq x y z
N MET A 1 -15.48 -25.12 -37.70
CA MET A 1 -15.91 -26.07 -36.66
C MET A 1 -15.12 -25.75 -35.39
N ALA A 2 -15.60 -25.09 -34.32
CA ALA A 2 -16.83 -24.43 -33.97
C ALA A 2 -16.42 -23.20 -33.11
N ALA A 3 -17.00 -22.04 -33.38
CA ALA A 3 -16.76 -20.81 -32.62
C ALA A 3 -17.66 -20.82 -31.38
N ALA A 4 -17.06 -20.72 -30.19
CA ALA A 4 -17.79 -20.59 -28.93
C ALA A 4 -18.21 -19.13 -28.73
N VAL A 5 -19.52 -18.90 -28.81
CA VAL A 5 -20.20 -17.61 -28.66
C VAL A 5 -20.39 -17.30 -27.17
N LEU A 6 -19.90 -16.12 -26.74
CA LEU A 6 -20.12 -15.55 -25.42
C LEU A 6 -21.59 -15.08 -25.27
N PRO A 7 -22.29 -15.35 -24.15
CA PRO A 7 -23.64 -14.83 -23.96
C PRO A 7 -23.60 -13.37 -23.51
N ALA A 8 -24.41 -12.57 -24.18
CA ALA A 8 -24.58 -11.14 -23.99
C ALA A 8 -25.11 -10.78 -22.60
N TRP A 9 -24.63 -9.64 -22.10
CA TRP A 9 -25.07 -8.98 -20.88
C TRP A 9 -26.56 -8.61 -20.96
N LEU A 10 -27.37 -9.14 -20.04
CA LEU A 10 -28.74 -8.70 -19.84
C LEU A 10 -28.74 -7.38 -19.04
N ALA A 11 -29.11 -6.29 -19.71
CA ALA A 11 -29.35 -4.99 -19.09
C ALA A 11 -30.63 -5.03 -18.25
N LEU A 12 -30.52 -4.73 -16.96
CA LEU A 12 -31.65 -4.53 -16.04
C LEU A 12 -32.32 -3.17 -16.34
N PRO A 13 -33.67 -3.08 -16.30
CA PRO A 13 -34.38 -1.83 -16.54
C PRO A 13 -34.19 -0.83 -15.39
N PRO A 14 -34.27 0.49 -15.66
CA PRO A 14 -34.02 1.52 -14.67
C PRO A 14 -35.17 1.56 -13.65
N ARG A 15 -34.84 1.31 -12.39
CA ARG A 15 -35.76 1.38 -11.25
C ARG A 15 -36.06 2.86 -10.98
N ALA A 16 -37.26 3.32 -11.30
CA ALA A 16 -37.73 4.67 -11.00
C ALA A 16 -37.69 4.92 -9.49
N GLY A 17 -36.76 5.79 -9.06
CA GLY A 17 -36.69 6.28 -7.69
C GLY A 17 -37.87 7.18 -7.40
N THR A 18 -38.84 6.70 -6.63
CA THR A 18 -39.91 7.52 -6.08
C THR A 18 -39.34 8.35 -4.92
N LEU A 19 -39.06 9.62 -5.19
CA LEU A 19 -38.81 10.62 -4.16
C LEU A 19 -40.10 10.80 -3.34
N ARG A 20 -40.09 10.37 -2.07
CA ARG A 20 -41.16 10.73 -1.13
C ARG A 20 -41.09 12.23 -0.87
N ALA A 21 -42.04 12.98 -1.43
CA ALA A 21 -42.33 14.33 -1.00
C ALA A 21 -42.91 14.29 0.42
N PHE A 22 -42.26 14.96 1.37
CA PHE A 22 -42.87 15.24 2.66
C PHE A 22 -43.96 16.29 2.47
N SER A 23 -45.22 15.85 2.47
CA SER A 23 -46.38 16.74 2.46
C SER A 23 -46.64 17.23 3.89
N THR A 24 -46.46 18.54 4.11
CA THR A 24 -46.95 19.23 5.31
C THR A 24 -48.44 19.53 5.12
N ALA A 25 -49.30 18.58 5.49
CA ALA A 25 -50.73 18.84 5.63
C ALA A 25 -51.02 19.28 7.07
N VAL A 26 -51.43 20.54 7.23
CA VAL A 26 -51.97 21.09 8.48
C VAL A 26 -53.44 20.69 8.56
N SER A 27 -53.79 19.80 9.48
CA SER A 27 -55.19 19.45 9.76
C SER A 27 -55.81 20.45 10.75
N PRO A 28 -57.07 20.89 10.55
CA PRO A 28 -57.74 21.80 11.47
C PRO A 28 -58.18 21.07 12.75
N ALA A 29 -58.01 21.76 13.88
CA ALA A 29 -58.25 21.24 15.22
C ALA A 29 -59.74 20.94 15.48
N THR A 30 -60.08 19.68 15.73
CA THR A 30 -61.36 19.29 16.33
C THR A 30 -61.19 19.21 17.84
N ARG A 31 -61.93 20.05 18.59
CA ARG A 31 -61.93 20.10 20.06
C ARG A 31 -62.56 18.82 20.63
N SER A 32 -61.77 18.00 21.32
CA SER A 32 -62.26 16.97 22.23
C SER A 32 -62.36 17.50 23.67
N PRO A 33 -63.27 16.97 24.52
CA PRO A 33 -63.45 17.45 25.89
C PRO A 33 -62.23 17.10 26.75
N ARG A 34 -61.76 18.07 27.54
CA ARG A 34 -60.64 17.94 28.48
C ARG A 34 -60.89 16.82 29.50
N SER A 35 -60.23 15.68 29.34
CA SER A 35 -59.98 14.78 30.45
C SER A 35 -58.95 15.43 31.37
N ARG A 36 -59.30 15.48 32.66
CA ARG A 36 -58.50 15.99 33.78
C ARG A 36 -57.02 15.58 33.65
N LEU A 37 -56.14 16.55 33.42
CA LEU A 37 -54.69 16.38 33.49
C LEU A 37 -54.33 15.90 34.91
N GLN A 38 -54.12 14.59 35.08
CA GLN A 38 -53.27 14.11 36.15
C GLN A 38 -51.87 14.66 35.87
N ARG A 39 -51.40 15.50 36.78
CA ARG A 39 -50.04 16.03 36.80
C ARG A 39 -49.10 14.84 37.02
N THR A 40 -48.64 14.19 35.96
CA THR A 40 -47.53 13.23 36.06
C THR A 40 -46.33 13.99 36.59
N SER A 41 -45.84 13.54 37.75
CA SER A 41 -44.71 14.12 38.44
C SER A 41 -43.50 14.19 37.51
N ARG A 42 -43.04 15.42 37.27
CA ARG A 42 -41.78 15.78 36.64
C ARG A 42 -40.62 15.23 37.49
N ASN A 43 -40.24 13.95 37.34
CA ASN A 43 -38.96 13.44 37.89
C ASN A 43 -38.47 12.05 37.44
N GLU A 44 -38.87 11.51 36.29
CA GLU A 44 -38.14 10.36 35.73
C GLU A 44 -37.01 10.83 34.81
N ARG A 45 -35.86 11.16 35.41
CA ARG A 45 -34.61 11.19 34.63
C ARG A 45 -34.41 9.78 34.06
N PRO A 46 -34.20 9.59 32.75
CA PRO A 46 -33.92 8.27 32.22
C PRO A 46 -32.74 7.65 32.99
N LEU A 47 -32.91 6.42 33.47
CA LEU A 47 -31.88 5.67 34.19
C LEU A 47 -30.55 5.75 33.43
N ARG A 48 -29.48 6.17 34.11
CA ARG A 48 -28.15 6.25 33.49
C ARG A 48 -27.78 4.89 32.90
N ARG A 49 -27.50 4.86 31.59
CA ARG A 49 -27.06 3.65 30.90
C ARG A 49 -25.74 3.17 31.50
N LYS A 50 -25.71 1.93 32.00
CA LYS A 50 -24.49 1.28 32.52
C LYS A 50 -23.69 0.70 31.35
N ALA A 51 -22.36 0.78 31.45
CA ALA A 51 -21.47 0.09 30.52
C ALA A 51 -21.55 -1.43 30.75
N LEU A 52 -21.44 -2.19 29.66
CA LEU A 52 -21.32 -3.65 29.73
C LEU A 52 -19.89 -4.03 30.15
N PRO A 53 -19.69 -5.23 30.74
CA PRO A 53 -18.34 -5.73 31.03
C PRO A 53 -17.51 -5.85 29.75
N PRO A 54 -16.18 -5.74 29.85
CA PRO A 54 -15.28 -5.88 28.70
C PRO A 54 -15.35 -7.30 28.12
N ARG A 55 -15.12 -7.42 26.81
CA ARG A 55 -15.17 -8.72 26.12
C ARG A 55 -14.08 -9.68 26.62
N THR A 56 -12.99 -9.16 27.19
CA THR A 56 -11.88 -9.95 27.74
C THR A 56 -12.31 -11.01 28.76
N GLU A 57 -13.36 -10.76 29.55
CA GLU A 57 -13.89 -11.72 30.53
C GLU A 57 -14.47 -12.98 29.88
N LYS A 58 -14.85 -12.90 28.60
CA LYS A 58 -15.46 -14.00 27.83
C LYS A 58 -14.47 -14.70 26.90
N MET A 59 -13.21 -14.27 26.86
CA MET A 59 -12.22 -14.83 25.94
C MET A 59 -11.62 -16.10 26.52
N ALA A 60 -11.57 -17.16 25.71
CA ALA A 60 -10.84 -18.37 26.05
C ALA A 60 -9.32 -18.14 25.88
N VAL A 61 -8.51 -18.87 26.65
CA VAL A 61 -7.04 -18.76 26.59
C VAL A 61 -6.49 -19.26 25.25
N ASP A 62 -7.07 -20.35 24.71
CA ASP A 62 -6.64 -20.99 23.46
C ASP A 62 -7.33 -20.41 22.21
N GLN A 63 -7.91 -19.21 22.32
CA GLN A 63 -8.62 -18.56 21.21
C GLN A 63 -7.66 -18.12 20.09
N ASP A 64 -8.12 -18.18 18.85
CA ASP A 64 -7.39 -17.65 17.69
C ASP A 64 -7.31 -16.10 17.75
N TRP A 65 -6.15 -15.60 18.18
CA TRP A 65 -5.87 -14.18 18.28
C TRP A 65 -6.02 -13.39 16.96
N PRO A 66 -5.54 -13.87 15.79
CA PRO A 66 -5.78 -13.23 14.49
C PRO A 66 -7.26 -12.90 14.20
N SER A 67 -8.20 -13.70 14.70
CA SER A 67 -9.63 -13.43 14.55
C SER A 67 -10.11 -12.25 15.40
N VAL A 68 -9.49 -12.06 16.59
CA VAL A 68 -9.79 -10.94 17.50
C VAL A 68 -9.24 -9.63 16.96
N TYR A 69 -8.05 -9.67 16.34
CA TYR A 69 -7.34 -8.49 15.87
C TYR A 69 -6.83 -8.68 14.42
N PRO A 70 -7.74 -8.66 13.42
CA PRO A 70 -7.38 -9.04 12.05
C PRO A 70 -6.60 -7.96 11.28
N VAL A 71 -6.80 -6.68 11.61
CA VAL A 71 -6.25 -5.54 10.86
C VAL A 71 -5.66 -4.50 11.81
N ALA A 72 -4.89 -3.56 11.26
CA ALA A 72 -4.37 -2.42 11.99
C ALA A 72 -5.52 -1.63 12.64
N ALA A 73 -5.46 -1.49 13.96
CA ALA A 73 -6.47 -0.80 14.74
C ALA A 73 -5.81 -0.07 15.94
N PRO A 74 -6.52 0.91 16.54
CA PRO A 74 -6.08 1.50 17.80
C PRO A 74 -6.14 0.46 18.92
N PHE A 75 -5.34 0.68 19.97
CA PHE A 75 -5.37 -0.17 21.15
C PHE A 75 -6.74 -0.10 21.84
N LYS A 76 -7.43 -1.25 21.90
CA LYS A 76 -8.76 -1.38 22.53
C LYS A 76 -8.62 -2.13 23.86
N PRO A 77 -8.61 -1.44 25.02
CA PRO A 77 -8.39 -2.09 26.31
C PRO A 77 -9.45 -3.14 26.66
N SER A 78 -10.67 -3.00 26.13
CA SER A 78 -11.79 -3.94 26.32
C SER A 78 -11.71 -5.22 25.49
N ALA A 79 -10.80 -5.30 24.51
CA ALA A 79 -10.62 -6.46 23.64
C ALA A 79 -9.28 -7.17 23.84
N VAL A 80 -8.27 -6.46 24.38
CA VAL A 80 -6.94 -7.04 24.62
C VAL A 80 -6.90 -7.69 26.01
N PRO A 81 -6.77 -9.03 26.12
CA PRO A 81 -6.84 -9.78 27.38
C PRO A 81 -5.52 -9.77 28.16
N LEU A 82 -4.68 -8.74 27.97
CA LEU A 82 -3.39 -8.60 28.64
C LEU A 82 -3.47 -7.48 29.69
N PRO A 83 -2.93 -7.67 30.91
CA PRO A 83 -2.89 -6.65 31.95
C PRO A 83 -1.70 -5.69 31.74
N VAL A 84 -1.63 -5.05 30.57
CA VAL A 84 -0.54 -4.12 30.22
C VAL A 84 -0.69 -2.82 31.01
N ARG A 85 0.43 -2.29 31.48
CA ARG A 85 0.52 -0.98 32.15
C ARG A 85 1.57 -0.13 31.47
N MET A 86 1.33 1.18 31.38
CA MET A 86 2.27 2.13 30.75
C MET A 86 2.14 3.51 31.37
N GLY A 87 3.26 4.23 31.44
CA GLY A 87 3.34 5.60 31.98
C GLY A 87 4.36 5.69 33.12
N TYR A 88 4.89 6.89 33.34
CA TYR A 88 5.85 7.11 34.42
C TYR A 88 5.17 6.96 35.79
N PRO A 89 5.68 6.09 36.67
CA PRO A 89 5.07 5.89 37.99
C PRO A 89 5.33 7.10 38.89
N VAL A 90 4.35 7.44 39.72
CA VAL A 90 4.57 8.38 40.83
C VAL A 90 5.50 7.75 41.88
N LYS A 91 6.12 8.57 42.74
CA LYS A 91 6.99 8.04 43.82
C LYS A 91 6.20 7.02 44.65
N ARG A 92 6.76 5.79 44.79
CA ARG A 92 6.11 4.65 45.45
C ARG A 92 4.78 4.19 44.80
N GLY A 93 4.56 4.49 43.53
CA GLY A 93 3.37 4.10 42.77
C GLY A 93 3.64 3.06 41.67
N VAL A 94 2.56 2.59 41.07
CA VAL A 94 2.57 1.69 39.90
C VAL A 94 2.24 2.47 38.61
N PRO A 95 2.72 2.02 37.44
CA PRO A 95 2.30 2.60 36.16
C PRO A 95 0.79 2.48 35.95
N MET A 96 0.22 3.43 35.19
CA MET A 96 -1.22 3.45 34.91
C MET A 96 -1.66 2.18 34.19
N ALA A 97 -2.88 1.72 34.51
CA ALA A 97 -3.50 0.57 33.87
C ALA A 97 -3.82 0.84 32.39
N LYS A 98 -4.39 -0.13 31.69
CA LYS A 98 -4.71 0.02 30.26
C LYS A 98 -6.00 0.79 30.01
N GLU A 99 -6.91 0.81 30.98
CA GLU A 99 -8.20 1.48 30.87
C GLU A 99 -7.99 3.00 30.88
N GLY A 100 -8.35 3.68 29.78
CA GLY A 100 -8.24 5.13 29.67
C GLY A 100 -6.81 5.66 29.46
N ASN A 101 -5.84 4.79 29.20
CA ASN A 101 -4.44 5.19 29.03
C ASN A 101 -4.15 5.70 27.62
N LEU A 102 -3.87 7.01 27.51
CA LEU A 102 -3.60 7.65 26.23
C LEU A 102 -2.23 7.27 25.65
N GLU A 103 -1.25 6.91 26.49
CA GLU A 103 0.08 6.50 26.01
C GLU A 103 0.02 5.20 25.21
N LEU A 104 -0.83 4.26 25.63
CA LEU A 104 -1.07 3.02 24.88
C LEU A 104 -1.80 3.25 23.55
N LEU A 105 -2.55 4.36 23.41
CA LEU A 105 -3.24 4.69 22.17
C LEU A 105 -2.30 5.28 21.11
N LYS A 106 -1.24 5.98 21.55
CA LYS A 106 -0.23 6.58 20.67
C LYS A 106 0.68 5.55 20.01
N ILE A 107 0.88 4.39 20.64
CA ILE A 107 1.76 3.35 20.11
C ILE A 107 1.15 2.73 18.85
N PRO A 108 1.88 2.70 17.71
CA PRO A 108 1.50 1.86 16.59
C PRO A 108 1.71 0.38 16.98
N ASN A 109 0.64 -0.27 17.41
CA ASN A 109 0.71 -1.64 17.91
C ASN A 109 0.79 -2.66 16.76
N PHE A 110 1.42 -3.81 17.06
CA PHE A 110 1.60 -4.92 16.12
C PHE A 110 0.72 -6.12 16.47
N LEU A 111 -0.40 -5.88 17.15
CA LEU A 111 -1.28 -6.95 17.63
C LEU A 111 -1.93 -7.76 16.50
N HIS A 112 -2.06 -7.18 15.30
CA HIS A 112 -2.54 -7.88 14.10
C HIS A 112 -1.44 -8.65 13.36
N LEU A 113 -0.16 -8.33 13.62
CA LEU A 113 1.01 -8.93 12.96
C LEU A 113 1.75 -9.88 13.90
N THR A 114 0.99 -10.76 14.58
CA THR A 114 1.59 -11.82 15.40
C THR A 114 2.23 -12.90 14.53
N PRO A 115 3.23 -13.67 15.01
CA PRO A 115 3.86 -14.73 14.23
C PRO A 115 2.87 -15.78 13.69
N VAL A 116 1.80 -16.06 14.44
CA VAL A 116 0.73 -16.98 14.01
C VAL A 116 -0.07 -16.38 12.84
N ALA A 117 -0.38 -15.09 12.89
CA ALA A 117 -1.03 -14.39 11.78
C ALA A 117 -0.13 -14.38 10.54
N ILE A 118 1.14 -13.99 10.68
CA ILE A 118 2.10 -13.92 9.56
C ILE A 118 2.21 -15.26 8.84
N LYS A 119 2.34 -16.38 9.57
CA LYS A 119 2.39 -17.71 8.96
C LYS A 119 1.14 -18.02 8.14
N LYS A 120 -0.06 -17.76 8.71
CA LYS A 120 -1.33 -17.96 8.00
C LYS A 120 -1.44 -17.06 6.76
N HIS A 121 -1.02 -15.80 6.87
CA HIS A 121 -1.07 -14.84 5.77
C HIS A 121 -0.10 -15.23 4.65
N CYS A 122 1.14 -15.57 4.99
CA CYS A 122 2.14 -16.01 4.02
C CYS A 122 1.71 -17.30 3.31
N GLU A 123 1.09 -18.26 4.02
CA GLU A 123 0.56 -19.48 3.40
C GLU A 123 -0.47 -19.17 2.30
N ALA A 124 -1.41 -18.26 2.58
CA ALA A 124 -2.41 -17.84 1.60
C ALA A 124 -1.81 -16.97 0.46
N LEU A 125 -0.66 -16.33 0.69
CA LEU A 125 0.01 -15.51 -0.32
C LEU A 125 0.93 -16.31 -1.24
N LYS A 126 1.29 -17.55 -0.88
CA LYS A 126 2.17 -18.40 -1.70
C LYS A 126 1.60 -18.65 -3.09
N ASP A 127 0.29 -18.77 -3.22
CA ASP A 127 -0.40 -19.00 -4.50
C ASP A 127 -0.17 -17.86 -5.52
N PHE A 128 0.21 -16.66 -5.06
CA PHE A 128 0.51 -15.51 -5.92
C PHE A 128 2.00 -15.39 -6.27
N CYS A 129 2.86 -16.15 -5.60
CA CYS A 129 4.30 -16.13 -5.83
C CYS A 129 4.66 -17.04 -7.01
N THR A 130 5.75 -16.69 -7.69
CA THR A 130 6.36 -17.55 -8.72
C THR A 130 7.75 -17.95 -8.26
N GLU A 131 8.19 -19.16 -8.63
CA GLU A 131 9.52 -19.65 -8.29
C GLU A 131 10.60 -18.85 -9.02
N TRP A 132 11.70 -18.55 -8.34
CA TRP A 132 12.87 -17.93 -8.96
C TRP A 132 13.59 -18.94 -9.86
N PRO A 133 14.02 -18.56 -11.07
CA PRO A 133 14.70 -19.49 -11.99
C PRO A 133 16.01 -20.03 -11.42
N ALA A 134 16.07 -21.34 -11.20
CA ALA A 134 17.25 -22.06 -10.66
C ALA A 134 18.49 -22.04 -11.57
N ALA A 135 18.39 -21.53 -12.80
CA ALA A 135 19.59 -21.31 -13.63
C ALA A 135 20.40 -20.08 -13.15
N LEU A 136 19.73 -19.13 -12.49
CA LEU A 136 20.27 -17.83 -12.06
C LEU A 136 20.63 -17.83 -10.57
N ASP A 137 21.50 -18.76 -10.16
CA ASP A 137 21.94 -18.89 -8.76
C ASP A 137 22.99 -17.86 -8.35
N SER A 138 23.73 -17.32 -9.32
CA SER A 138 24.90 -16.46 -9.10
C SER A 138 24.84 -15.22 -9.97
N ASP A 139 25.27 -14.09 -9.42
CA ASP A 139 25.26 -12.79 -10.10
C ASP A 139 26.02 -12.82 -11.44
N GLU A 140 27.12 -13.57 -11.56
CA GLU A 140 27.86 -13.73 -12.82
C GLU A 140 27.03 -14.34 -13.96
N LYS A 141 26.12 -15.27 -13.65
CA LYS A 141 25.20 -15.86 -14.63
C LYS A 141 24.11 -14.85 -15.00
N CYS A 142 23.63 -14.08 -14.03
CA CYS A 142 22.68 -12.99 -14.26
C CYS A 142 23.27 -11.96 -15.22
N GLU A 143 24.50 -11.50 -15.00
CA GLU A 143 25.16 -10.52 -15.88
C GLU A 143 25.41 -11.06 -17.30
N LYS A 144 25.67 -12.37 -17.46
CA LYS A 144 25.86 -13.00 -18.77
C LYS A 144 24.58 -13.05 -19.60
N HIS A 145 23.44 -13.36 -18.96
CA HIS A 145 22.16 -13.48 -19.65
C HIS A 145 21.40 -12.14 -19.73
N PHE A 146 21.57 -11.29 -18.72
CA PHE A 146 20.88 -10.01 -18.54
C PHE A 146 21.91 -8.90 -18.24
N PRO A 147 22.61 -8.38 -19.26
CA PRO A 147 23.69 -7.41 -19.07
C PRO A 147 23.22 -5.98 -18.77
N ILE A 148 21.92 -5.71 -18.86
CA ILE A 148 21.32 -4.39 -18.65
C ILE A 148 20.57 -4.39 -17.32
N GLU A 149 20.96 -3.48 -16.43
CA GLU A 149 20.26 -3.21 -15.17
C GLU A 149 19.44 -1.92 -15.29
N ILE A 150 18.22 -1.95 -14.77
CA ILE A 150 17.30 -0.80 -14.79
C ILE A 150 16.91 -0.49 -13.35
N ASP A 151 17.36 0.65 -12.85
CA ASP A 151 17.02 1.10 -11.51
C ASP A 151 15.80 2.04 -11.58
N THR A 152 14.79 1.72 -10.79
CA THR A 152 13.62 2.57 -10.59
C THR A 152 13.32 2.69 -9.10
N ALA A 153 12.84 3.86 -8.68
CA ALA A 153 12.54 4.14 -7.27
C ALA A 153 11.06 4.46 -7.08
N ASP A 154 10.44 3.79 -6.11
CA ASP A 154 9.06 4.04 -5.68
C ASP A 154 9.04 4.51 -4.21
N TYR A 155 8.17 5.47 -3.93
CA TYR A 155 8.11 6.15 -2.64
C TYR A 155 6.70 6.03 -2.05
N VAL A 156 6.61 5.57 -0.80
CA VAL A 156 5.36 5.44 -0.07
C VAL A 156 5.36 6.40 1.11
N SER A 157 4.41 7.35 1.10
CA SER A 157 4.27 8.38 2.14
C SER A 157 2.83 8.39 2.68
N ALA A 158 2.66 8.78 3.94
CA ALA A 158 1.34 9.01 4.51
C ALA A 158 0.80 10.36 4.02
N GLY A 159 -0.33 10.36 3.31
CA GLY A 159 -1.00 11.56 2.84
C GLY A 159 -2.06 11.28 1.78
N PRO A 160 -2.87 12.29 1.40
CA PRO A 160 -3.90 12.13 0.37
C PRO A 160 -3.31 12.03 -1.05
N SER A 161 -2.12 12.61 -1.28
CA SER A 161 -1.45 12.57 -2.58
C SER A 161 -0.43 11.43 -2.62
N ILE A 162 -0.57 10.56 -3.61
CA ILE A 162 0.39 9.49 -3.93
C ILE A 162 1.52 9.95 -4.86
N ARG A 163 1.45 11.18 -5.39
CA ARG A 163 2.37 11.65 -6.43
C ARG A 163 3.73 12.02 -5.83
N ASN A 164 4.80 11.46 -6.38
CA ASN A 164 6.16 11.86 -6.07
C ASN A 164 6.95 12.16 -7.36
N PRO A 165 7.46 13.39 -7.57
CA PRO A 165 8.20 13.73 -8.77
C PRO A 165 9.51 12.96 -8.93
N LYS A 166 10.10 12.43 -7.85
CA LYS A 166 11.34 11.64 -7.90
C LYS A 166 11.15 10.24 -8.48
N ALA A 167 9.92 9.72 -8.49
CA ALA A 167 9.63 8.37 -9.00
C ALA A 167 9.72 8.25 -10.53
N ARG A 168 9.87 9.37 -11.26
CA ARG A 168 10.01 9.37 -12.72
C ARG A 168 11.40 9.00 -13.22
N VAL A 169 12.41 9.13 -12.36
CA VAL A 169 13.82 8.96 -12.74
C VAL A 169 14.09 7.48 -13.02
N VAL A 170 14.72 7.21 -14.17
CA VAL A 170 15.17 5.88 -14.56
C VAL A 170 16.67 5.91 -14.82
N THR A 171 17.39 4.97 -14.24
CA THR A 171 18.83 4.78 -14.46
C THR A 171 19.05 3.45 -15.15
N LEU A 172 19.69 3.49 -16.33
CA LEU A 172 20.12 2.31 -17.06
C LEU A 172 21.62 2.12 -16.83
N ARG A 173 22.03 0.93 -16.41
CA ARG A 173 23.44 0.54 -16.23
C ARG A 173 23.77 -0.65 -17.14
N VAL A 174 24.86 -0.55 -17.89
CA VAL A 174 25.31 -1.61 -18.79
C VAL A 174 26.84 -1.66 -18.85
N LYS A 175 27.41 -2.86 -18.82
CA LYS A 175 28.86 -3.07 -19.00
C LYS A 175 29.20 -3.02 -20.49
N LEU A 176 30.20 -2.24 -20.89
CA LEU A 176 30.58 -2.15 -22.30
C LEU A 176 31.15 -3.47 -22.85
N SER A 177 31.79 -4.28 -22.01
CA SER A 177 32.25 -5.64 -22.33
C SER A 177 31.14 -6.60 -22.77
N SER A 178 29.89 -6.34 -22.40
CA SER A 178 28.74 -7.16 -22.81
C SER A 178 28.17 -6.77 -24.17
N LEU A 179 28.50 -5.57 -24.65
CA LEU A 179 28.06 -5.07 -25.95
C LEU A 179 29.03 -5.53 -27.04
N ASN A 180 28.49 -5.90 -28.20
CA ASN A 180 29.29 -6.24 -29.36
C ASN A 180 29.87 -4.94 -29.97
N LEU A 181 31.00 -4.48 -29.47
CA LEU A 181 31.67 -3.26 -29.93
C LEU A 181 33.08 -3.61 -30.40
N ASP A 182 33.51 -3.06 -31.53
CA ASP A 182 34.91 -3.12 -31.97
C ASP A 182 35.75 -2.04 -31.25
N ASP A 183 37.06 -2.07 -31.45
CA ASP A 183 37.98 -1.10 -30.82
C ASP A 183 37.68 0.34 -31.22
N HIS A 184 37.23 0.57 -32.45
CA HIS A 184 36.83 1.88 -32.95
C HIS A 184 35.56 2.36 -32.24
N ALA A 185 34.48 1.58 -32.27
CA ALA A 185 33.19 1.88 -31.68
C ALA A 185 33.29 2.02 -30.17
N LYS A 186 34.06 1.17 -29.47
CA LYS A 186 34.28 1.33 -28.02
C LYS A 186 34.94 2.67 -27.71
N LYS A 187 35.99 3.06 -28.46
CA LYS A 187 36.65 4.37 -28.28
C LYS A 187 35.75 5.54 -28.65
N LYS A 188 34.98 5.45 -29.74
CA LYS A 188 34.02 6.46 -30.17
C LYS A 188 32.90 6.64 -29.13
N LEU A 189 32.32 5.53 -28.67
CA LEU A 189 31.29 5.50 -27.65
C LEU A 189 31.77 6.18 -26.36
N ILE A 190 32.94 5.79 -25.82
CA ILE A 190 33.50 6.40 -24.59
C ILE A 190 33.64 7.92 -24.74
N LYS A 191 34.02 8.42 -25.94
CA LYS A 191 34.10 9.86 -26.21
C LYS A 191 32.72 10.52 -26.29
N LEU A 192 31.70 9.85 -26.82
CA LEU A 192 30.33 10.36 -26.92
C LEU A 192 29.64 10.48 -25.55
N VAL A 193 29.77 9.45 -24.70
CA VAL A 193 29.09 9.43 -23.40
C VAL A 193 29.80 10.26 -22.32
N GLY A 194 31.09 10.52 -22.46
CA GLY A 194 31.86 11.37 -21.55
C GLY A 194 31.80 10.89 -20.10
N ASP A 195 31.32 11.75 -19.20
CA ASP A 195 31.29 11.52 -17.74
C ASP A 195 30.34 10.40 -17.28
N ARG A 196 29.48 9.91 -18.18
CA ARG A 196 28.52 8.83 -17.89
C ARG A 196 29.16 7.44 -17.84
N TYR A 197 30.40 7.31 -18.30
CA TYR A 197 31.13 6.05 -18.33
C TYR A 197 32.22 6.01 -17.26
N CYS A 198 32.20 4.94 -16.45
CA CYS A 198 33.21 4.71 -15.43
C CYS A 198 34.31 3.78 -15.96
N LYS A 199 35.55 4.28 -16.07
CA LYS A 199 36.70 3.51 -16.58
C LYS A 199 37.14 2.37 -15.65
N THR A 200 36.91 2.48 -14.35
CA THR A 200 37.35 1.47 -13.37
C THR A 200 36.43 0.25 -13.35
N THR A 201 35.12 0.45 -13.56
CA THR A 201 34.12 -0.61 -13.51
C THR A 201 33.62 -1.05 -14.89
N ASP A 202 34.01 -0.37 -15.98
CA ASP A 202 33.54 -0.60 -17.36
C ASP A 202 32.01 -0.45 -17.52
N VAL A 203 31.38 0.32 -16.63
CA VAL A 203 29.91 0.54 -16.61
C VAL A 203 29.55 1.90 -17.21
N LEU A 204 28.64 1.87 -18.18
CA LEU A 204 27.93 3.03 -18.72
C LEU A 204 26.63 3.24 -17.93
N THR A 205 26.42 4.46 -17.43
CA THR A 205 25.23 4.84 -16.67
C THR A 205 24.44 5.94 -17.39
N ILE A 206 23.23 5.62 -17.84
CA ILE A 206 22.31 6.57 -18.49
C ILE A 206 21.17 6.89 -17.52
N GLN A 207 21.21 8.08 -16.92
CA GLN A 207 20.12 8.60 -16.12
C GLN A 207 19.20 9.49 -16.98
N THR A 208 17.89 9.27 -16.84
CA THR A 208 16.83 10.00 -17.55
C THR A 208 15.75 10.48 -16.60
N ASP A 209 15.39 11.76 -16.69
CA ASP A 209 14.41 12.41 -15.81
C ASP A 209 13.53 13.45 -16.54
N ARG A 210 13.65 13.51 -17.88
CA ARG A 210 13.03 14.53 -18.74
C ARG A 210 11.52 14.37 -18.84
N CYS A 211 11.02 13.15 -18.94
CA CYS A 211 9.61 12.88 -19.16
C CYS A 211 8.84 12.76 -17.84
N PRO A 212 7.55 13.14 -17.81
CA PRO A 212 6.73 13.00 -16.60
C PRO A 212 6.52 11.55 -16.14
N LEU A 213 6.39 10.62 -17.09
CA LEU A 213 6.12 9.21 -16.80
C LEU A 213 7.40 8.37 -16.78
N LYS A 214 7.49 7.46 -15.81
CA LYS A 214 8.59 6.49 -15.68
C LYS A 214 8.77 5.66 -16.95
N ARG A 215 7.66 5.18 -17.55
CA ARG A 215 7.67 4.43 -18.81
C ARG A 215 8.34 5.19 -19.95
N GLN A 216 8.07 6.48 -20.08
CA GLN A 216 8.66 7.32 -21.13
C GLN A 216 10.16 7.50 -20.92
N ASN A 217 10.61 7.69 -19.67
CA ASN A 217 12.04 7.77 -19.36
C ASN A 217 12.75 6.45 -19.61
N TYR A 218 12.10 5.31 -19.32
CA TYR A 218 12.62 3.99 -19.68
C TYR A 218 12.79 3.83 -21.21
N ASP A 219 11.73 4.12 -21.97
CA ASP A 219 11.77 4.04 -23.44
C ASP A 219 12.84 4.98 -24.02
N TYR A 220 12.99 6.16 -23.41
CA TYR A 220 14.01 7.13 -23.81
C TYR A 220 15.44 6.68 -23.46
N ALA A 221 15.65 6.05 -22.29
CA ALA A 221 16.94 5.49 -21.92
C ALA A 221 17.37 4.36 -22.88
N MET A 222 16.43 3.50 -23.26
CA MET A 222 16.66 2.47 -24.27
C MET A 222 16.94 3.06 -25.65
N TYR A 223 16.19 4.09 -26.06
CA TYR A 223 16.45 4.82 -27.30
C TYR A 223 17.87 5.41 -27.33
N LEU A 224 18.29 6.07 -26.25
CA LEU A 224 19.63 6.64 -26.15
C LEU A 224 20.72 5.56 -26.26
N LEU A 225 20.54 4.42 -25.60
CA LEU A 225 21.48 3.30 -25.72
C LEU A 225 21.59 2.81 -27.17
N THR A 226 20.46 2.63 -27.85
CA THR A 226 20.41 2.18 -29.26
C THR A 226 21.07 3.18 -30.21
N VAL A 227 20.78 4.47 -30.07
CA VAL A 227 21.39 5.52 -30.90
C VAL A 227 22.90 5.59 -30.65
N LEU A 228 23.33 5.59 -29.39
CA LEU A 228 24.75 5.60 -29.05
C LEU A 228 25.49 4.39 -29.63
N TYR A 229 24.86 3.21 -29.59
CA TYR A 229 25.40 2.01 -30.19
C TYR A 229 25.54 2.17 -31.72
N HIS A 230 24.48 2.52 -32.45
CA HIS A 230 24.56 2.65 -33.91
C HIS A 230 25.53 3.75 -34.38
N GLU A 231 25.52 4.92 -33.73
CA GLU A 231 26.43 6.03 -34.04
C GLU A 231 27.90 5.68 -33.75
N SER A 232 28.15 4.77 -32.80
CA SER A 232 29.51 4.31 -32.49
C SER A 232 30.11 3.47 -33.63
N TRP A 233 29.29 2.77 -34.41
CA TRP A 233 29.73 1.97 -35.56
C TRP A 233 29.98 2.80 -36.81
N VAL A 234 29.35 3.97 -36.94
CA VAL A 234 29.55 4.85 -38.08
C VAL A 234 30.99 5.36 -38.08
N SER A 235 31.73 5.06 -39.15
CA SER A 235 33.07 5.60 -39.38
C SER A 235 32.92 6.89 -40.18
N ASP A 236 33.04 8.04 -39.54
CA ASP A 236 33.00 9.32 -40.24
C ASP A 236 34.37 9.54 -40.89
N CYS A 237 34.41 9.50 -42.22
CA CYS A 237 35.58 9.94 -42.97
C CYS A 237 35.69 11.47 -42.85
N MET A 238 36.68 11.93 -42.09
CA MET A 238 37.16 13.31 -42.13
C MET A 238 38.23 13.46 -43.21
#